data_AF-A0A4V0Z3V2-F1
#
_entry.id   AF-A0A4V0Z3V2-F1
#
_cell.length_a   1.000
_cell.length_b   1.000
_cell.length_c   1.000
_cell.angle_alpha   90.00
_cell.angle_beta   90.00
_cell.angle_gamma   90.00
#
_symmetry.space_group_name_H-M   'P 1'
#
loop_
_entity.id
_entity.type
_entity.pdbx_description
1 polymer ?
#
loop_
_entity_poly.entity_id
_entity_poly.type
_entity_poly.pdbx_seq_one_letter_code
_entity_poly.pdbx_strand_id
1 'polypeptide(L)'
;MKIIVIGAAGTIGKAVAERLGQRHDIISAGRSSGQQQVAIEDYASVQALFARTGPVDGVVVAAGGLHLGPFPDMTPEQFRTGLDSKLMGQVHVALAAQHALNDGGSITLTSGIDAYHAIRHGANAMAVNLGLEGFVAGAALDLARGVRINVVAPTVLTESVPLYGHLFPGFESADGKRVALAYERSVDGPETGKVYRVY
;
A
#
# COMPACT_ATOMS: atom_id res chain seq x y z
N MET A 1 1.62 -18.27 -7.58
CA MET A 1 0.91 -17.99 -6.32
C MET A 1 -0.38 -17.25 -6.62
N LYS A 2 -1.36 -17.26 -5.72
CA LYS A 2 -2.61 -16.48 -5.81
C LYS A 2 -2.46 -15.21 -4.99
N ILE A 3 -2.46 -14.05 -5.64
CA ILE A 3 -2.14 -12.75 -5.02
C ILE A 3 -3.31 -11.77 -5.19
N ILE A 4 -3.75 -11.16 -4.10
CA ILE A 4 -4.73 -10.06 -4.17
C ILE A 4 -3.97 -8.74 -4.35
N VAL A 5 -4.36 -7.93 -5.35
CA VAL A 5 -3.86 -6.56 -5.50
C VAL A 5 -5.02 -5.59 -5.28
N ILE A 6 -5.03 -4.96 -4.10
CA ILE A 6 -6.01 -3.92 -3.73
C ILE A 6 -5.53 -2.58 -4.28
N GLY A 7 -6.39 -1.87 -5.01
CA GLY A 7 -6.04 -0.66 -5.74
C GLY A 7 -5.48 -0.93 -7.15
N ALA A 8 -5.76 -2.11 -7.72
CA ALA A 8 -5.23 -2.55 -9.02
C ALA A 8 -5.56 -1.61 -10.21
N ALA A 9 -6.57 -0.75 -10.10
CA ALA A 9 -6.90 0.24 -11.12
C ALA A 9 -6.09 1.55 -11.02
N GLY A 10 -5.42 1.81 -9.90
CA GLY A 10 -4.55 2.98 -9.71
C GLY A 10 -3.21 2.83 -10.43
N THR A 11 -2.45 3.92 -10.57
CA THR A 11 -1.18 3.94 -11.32
C THR A 11 -0.17 2.91 -10.79
N ILE A 12 0.07 2.87 -9.47
CA ILE A 12 0.93 1.86 -8.83
C ILE A 12 0.32 0.47 -8.99
N GLY A 13 -0.96 0.32 -8.65
CA GLY A 13 -1.63 -0.99 -8.66
C GLY A 13 -1.64 -1.65 -10.04
N LYS A 14 -1.78 -0.89 -11.13
CA LYS A 14 -1.67 -1.39 -12.50
C LYS A 14 -0.28 -1.94 -12.80
N ALA A 15 0.77 -1.18 -12.48
CA ALA A 15 2.14 -1.62 -12.70
C ALA A 15 2.49 -2.86 -11.87
N VAL A 16 2.00 -2.94 -10.64
CA VAL A 16 2.18 -4.11 -9.77
C VAL A 16 1.41 -5.33 -10.29
N ALA A 17 0.15 -5.17 -10.67
CA ALA A 17 -0.65 -6.26 -11.24
C ALA A 17 -0.05 -6.78 -12.55
N GLU A 18 0.44 -5.89 -13.42
CA GLU A 18 1.15 -6.27 -14.65
C GLU A 18 2.43 -7.05 -14.33
N ARG A 19 3.24 -6.58 -13.37
CA ARG A 19 4.50 -7.24 -12.99
C ARG A 19 4.27 -8.61 -12.37
N LEU A 20 3.43 -8.69 -11.36
CA LEU A 20 3.16 -9.93 -10.62
C LEU A 20 2.37 -10.94 -11.48
N GLY A 21 1.50 -10.46 -12.36
CA GLY A 21 0.72 -11.29 -13.29
C GLY A 21 1.55 -12.07 -14.30
N GLN A 22 2.85 -11.76 -14.44
CA GLN A 22 3.78 -12.56 -15.25
C GLN A 22 4.03 -13.95 -14.65
N ARG A 23 3.77 -14.15 -13.36
CA ARG A 23 4.12 -15.37 -12.61
C ARG A 23 3.03 -15.86 -11.65
N HIS A 24 2.07 -15.00 -11.33
CA HIS A 24 1.06 -15.24 -10.31
C HIS A 24 -0.35 -15.05 -10.86
N ASP A 25 -1.30 -15.74 -10.24
CA ASP A 25 -2.72 -15.51 -10.46
C ASP A 25 -3.14 -14.27 -9.65
N ILE A 26 -3.57 -13.21 -10.34
CA ILE A 26 -3.89 -11.92 -9.74
C ILE A 26 -5.40 -11.79 -9.55
N ILE A 27 -5.82 -11.58 -8.31
CA ILE A 27 -7.15 -11.10 -7.97
C ILE A 27 -7.09 -9.60 -7.80
N SER A 28 -7.60 -8.88 -8.80
CA SER A 28 -7.75 -7.43 -8.73
C SER A 28 -8.88 -7.03 -7.79
N ALA A 29 -8.60 -6.13 -6.85
CA ALA A 29 -9.59 -5.60 -5.93
C ALA A 29 -9.54 -4.08 -5.84
N GLY A 30 -10.67 -3.44 -5.55
CA GLY A 30 -10.76 -2.00 -5.40
C GLY A 30 -12.12 -1.53 -4.90
N ARG A 31 -12.26 -0.22 -4.64
CA ARG A 31 -13.51 0.34 -4.12
C ARG A 31 -14.68 0.21 -5.10
N SER A 32 -14.43 0.53 -6.37
CA SER A 32 -15.46 0.63 -7.42
C SER A 32 -15.14 -0.19 -8.68
N SER A 33 -14.00 -0.86 -8.72
CA SER A 33 -13.53 -1.64 -9.89
C SER A 33 -12.63 -2.79 -9.46
N GLY A 34 -12.32 -3.69 -10.38
CA GLY A 34 -11.61 -4.95 -10.13
C GLY A 34 -12.56 -6.16 -10.07
N GLN A 35 -11.99 -7.35 -10.03
CA GLN A 35 -12.74 -8.61 -9.88
C GLN A 35 -13.46 -8.71 -8.53
N GLN A 36 -12.96 -8.02 -7.50
CA GLN A 36 -13.55 -7.96 -6.17
C GLN A 36 -13.69 -6.52 -5.68
N GLN A 37 -14.77 -6.23 -4.94
CA GLN A 37 -14.99 -4.93 -4.33
C GLN A 37 -14.60 -4.94 -2.85
N VAL A 38 -13.91 -3.90 -2.40
CA VAL A 38 -13.49 -3.72 -1.00
C VAL A 38 -13.38 -2.23 -0.66
N ALA A 39 -13.97 -1.84 0.47
CA ALA A 39 -13.74 -0.54 1.10
C ALA A 39 -12.77 -0.75 2.27
N ILE A 40 -11.50 -0.38 2.10
CA ILE A 40 -10.46 -0.68 3.10
C ILE A 40 -10.67 0.06 4.43
N GLU A 41 -11.41 1.18 4.40
CA GLU A 41 -11.81 1.93 5.58
C GLU A 41 -12.77 1.14 6.50
N ASP A 42 -13.47 0.14 5.95
CA ASP A 42 -14.40 -0.72 6.68
C ASP A 42 -13.79 -2.11 6.88
N TYR A 43 -13.42 -2.43 8.13
CA TYR A 43 -12.82 -3.73 8.46
C TYR A 43 -13.73 -4.91 8.10
N ALA A 44 -15.05 -4.78 8.21
CA ALA A 44 -15.98 -5.84 7.84
C ALA A 44 -15.96 -6.08 6.31
N SER A 45 -15.83 -5.01 5.51
CA SER A 45 -15.64 -5.10 4.06
C SER A 45 -14.37 -5.88 3.70
N VAL A 46 -13.27 -5.62 4.43
CA VAL A 46 -12.00 -6.34 4.26
C VAL A 46 -12.13 -7.82 4.63
N GLN A 47 -12.77 -8.14 5.76
CA GLN A 47 -13.02 -9.53 6.15
C GLN A 47 -13.87 -10.26 5.10
N ALA A 48 -14.91 -9.59 4.58
CA ALA A 48 -15.75 -10.13 3.53
C ALA A 48 -14.98 -10.39 2.22
N LEU A 49 -13.99 -9.56 1.87
CA LEU A 49 -13.11 -9.82 0.73
C LEU A 49 -12.40 -11.17 0.88
N PHE A 50 -11.70 -11.38 2.00
CA PHE A 50 -10.95 -12.61 2.23
C PHE A 50 -11.86 -13.85 2.34
N ALA A 51 -13.06 -13.69 2.90
CA ALA A 51 -14.06 -14.76 2.93
C ALA A 51 -14.51 -15.18 1.51
N ARG A 52 -14.66 -14.23 0.58
CA ARG A 52 -15.05 -14.53 -0.81
C ARG A 52 -13.91 -15.12 -1.63
N THR A 53 -12.68 -14.66 -1.43
CA THR A 53 -11.53 -15.13 -2.21
C THR A 53 -11.02 -16.49 -1.73
N GLY A 54 -11.30 -16.88 -0.48
CA GLY A 54 -10.66 -18.02 0.17
C GLY A 54 -9.17 -17.76 0.43
N PRO A 55 -8.40 -18.81 0.77
CA PRO A 55 -6.97 -18.69 1.03
C PRO A 55 -6.20 -18.14 -0.18
N VAL A 56 -5.20 -17.30 0.12
CA VAL A 56 -4.30 -16.67 -0.87
C VAL A 56 -2.87 -16.68 -0.35
N ASP A 57 -1.90 -16.51 -1.23
CA ASP A 57 -0.47 -16.56 -0.90
C ASP A 57 0.09 -15.16 -0.61
N GLY A 58 -0.62 -14.10 -1.01
CA GLY A 58 -0.20 -12.75 -0.70
C GLY A 58 -1.26 -11.70 -0.96
N VAL A 59 -1.07 -10.54 -0.34
CA VAL A 59 -1.86 -9.34 -0.58
C VAL A 59 -0.95 -8.13 -0.74
N VAL A 60 -1.21 -7.34 -1.76
CA VAL A 60 -0.62 -6.03 -1.99
C VAL A 60 -1.68 -4.96 -1.83
N VAL A 61 -1.37 -3.90 -1.10
CA VAL A 61 -2.22 -2.72 -0.97
C VAL A 61 -1.56 -1.53 -1.65
N ALA A 62 -2.04 -1.18 -2.83
CA ALA A 62 -1.68 0.01 -3.62
C ALA A 62 -2.85 1.03 -3.61
N ALA A 63 -3.54 1.12 -2.47
CA ALA A 63 -4.67 2.00 -2.22
C ALA A 63 -4.46 2.78 -0.91
N GLY A 64 -5.25 3.83 -0.70
CA GLY A 64 -5.21 4.68 0.49
C GLY A 64 -5.28 6.15 0.10
N GLY A 65 -6.36 6.81 0.51
CA GLY A 65 -6.55 8.25 0.36
C GLY A 65 -5.90 9.00 1.51
N LEU A 66 -5.38 10.19 1.22
CA LEU A 66 -4.82 11.10 2.22
C LEU A 66 -5.15 12.53 1.84
N HIS A 67 -4.95 13.45 2.78
CA HIS A 67 -5.18 14.86 2.54
C HIS A 67 -3.87 15.60 2.20
N LEU A 68 -3.91 16.42 1.17
CA LEU A 68 -2.85 17.39 0.84
C LEU A 68 -3.48 18.79 0.89
N GLY A 69 -3.06 19.62 1.82
CA GLY A 69 -3.56 20.99 1.95
C GLY A 69 -2.67 21.92 2.78
N PRO A 70 -2.89 23.24 2.76
CA PRO A 70 -2.17 24.21 3.59
C PRO A 70 -2.32 23.87 5.09
N PHE A 71 -1.21 23.76 5.79
CA PHE A 71 -1.23 23.45 7.23
C PHE A 71 -2.04 24.47 8.07
N PRO A 72 -1.98 25.79 7.82
CA PRO A 72 -2.78 26.76 8.57
C PRO A 72 -4.29 26.56 8.45
N ASP A 73 -4.77 25.96 7.36
CA ASP A 73 -6.19 25.75 7.07
C ASP A 73 -6.65 24.31 7.36
N MET A 74 -5.72 23.44 7.79
CA MET A 74 -5.98 22.02 7.93
C MET A 74 -6.87 21.75 9.15
N THR A 75 -8.02 21.11 8.92
CA THR A 75 -8.92 20.71 10.00
C THR A 75 -8.62 19.28 10.49
N PRO A 76 -9.03 18.93 11.73
CA PRO A 76 -8.95 17.56 12.21
C PRO A 76 -9.64 16.54 11.29
N GLU A 77 -10.78 16.88 10.69
CA GLU A 77 -11.55 16.02 9.79
C GLU A 77 -10.78 15.74 8.49
N GLN A 78 -10.12 16.76 7.95
CA GLN A 78 -9.22 16.59 6.80
C GLN A 78 -8.05 15.68 7.16
N PHE A 79 -7.45 15.86 8.34
CA PHE A 79 -6.37 14.99 8.81
C PHE A 79 -6.84 13.53 8.99
N ARG A 80 -8.07 13.32 9.49
CA ARG A 80 -8.66 11.99 9.64
C ARG A 80 -8.79 11.23 8.32
N THR A 81 -8.91 11.91 7.19
CA THR A 81 -8.93 11.25 5.87
C THR A 81 -7.73 10.32 5.67
N GLY A 82 -6.52 10.80 5.97
CA GLY A 82 -5.32 9.97 5.89
C GLY A 82 -5.26 8.90 6.97
N LEU A 83 -5.69 9.22 8.19
CA LEU A 83 -5.69 8.26 9.31
C LEU A 83 -6.61 7.08 9.01
N ASP A 84 -7.82 7.34 8.53
CA ASP A 84 -8.86 6.33 8.32
C ASP A 84 -8.61 5.53 7.02
N SER A 85 -8.09 6.17 5.97
CA SER A 85 -7.88 5.52 4.67
C SER A 85 -6.44 5.05 4.44
N LYS A 86 -5.45 5.95 4.38
CA LYS A 86 -4.05 5.59 4.08
C LYS A 86 -3.39 4.77 5.19
N LEU A 87 -3.63 5.08 6.46
CA LEU A 87 -3.08 4.32 7.59
C LEU A 87 -4.00 3.15 7.97
N MET A 88 -5.13 3.42 8.61
CA MET A 88 -6.01 2.39 9.17
C MET A 88 -6.57 1.46 8.10
N GLY A 89 -6.88 1.95 6.90
CA GLY A 89 -7.33 1.09 5.82
C GLY A 89 -6.31 0.03 5.43
N GLN A 90 -5.02 0.35 5.44
CA GLN A 90 -3.96 -0.64 5.17
C GLN A 90 -3.72 -1.55 6.38
N VAL A 91 -3.84 -1.03 7.60
CA VAL A 91 -3.78 -1.83 8.84
C VAL A 91 -4.92 -2.86 8.89
N HIS A 92 -6.15 -2.47 8.53
CA HIS A 92 -7.30 -3.37 8.41
C HIS A 92 -7.00 -4.54 7.49
N VAL A 93 -6.42 -4.28 6.31
CA VAL A 93 -6.01 -5.33 5.38
C VAL A 93 -4.99 -6.26 6.02
N ALA A 94 -3.95 -5.73 6.66
CA ALA A 94 -2.92 -6.56 7.29
C ALA A 94 -3.49 -7.44 8.42
N LEU A 95 -4.35 -6.88 9.28
CA LEU A 95 -4.98 -7.58 10.40
C LEU A 95 -5.91 -8.71 9.94
N ALA A 96 -6.62 -8.54 8.82
CA ALA A 96 -7.43 -9.61 8.25
C ALA A 96 -6.56 -10.63 7.49
N ALA A 97 -5.58 -10.16 6.72
CA ALA A 97 -4.75 -10.99 5.86
C ALA A 97 -3.92 -12.02 6.63
N GLN A 98 -3.38 -11.66 7.81
CA GLN A 98 -2.59 -12.61 8.61
C GLN A 98 -3.33 -13.92 8.96
N HIS A 99 -4.66 -13.90 8.96
CA HIS A 99 -5.50 -15.07 9.20
C HIS A 99 -5.95 -15.77 7.92
N ALA A 100 -5.96 -15.08 6.78
CA ALA A 100 -6.43 -15.59 5.49
C ALA A 100 -5.30 -16.09 4.58
N LEU A 101 -4.05 -15.70 4.86
CA LEU A 101 -2.89 -16.11 4.08
C LEU A 101 -2.51 -17.57 4.35
N ASN A 102 -2.05 -18.26 3.32
CA ASN A 102 -1.35 -19.53 3.44
C ASN A 102 -0.05 -19.36 4.23
N ASP A 103 0.48 -20.46 4.76
CA ASP A 103 1.78 -20.48 5.43
C ASP A 103 2.87 -19.97 4.47
N GLY A 104 3.77 -19.13 4.97
CA GLY A 104 4.78 -18.45 4.15
C GLY A 104 4.27 -17.27 3.32
N GLY A 105 2.99 -16.92 3.43
CA GLY A 105 2.37 -15.84 2.65
C GLY A 105 2.93 -14.44 2.94
N SER A 106 2.58 -13.46 2.10
CA SER A 106 3.14 -12.10 2.18
C SER A 106 2.11 -10.98 2.21
N ILE A 107 2.39 -9.93 2.97
CA ILE A 107 1.64 -8.67 3.02
C ILE A 107 2.58 -7.55 2.54
N THR A 108 2.15 -6.78 1.55
CA THR A 108 2.92 -5.62 1.05
C THR A 108 2.06 -4.37 1.06
N LEU A 109 2.44 -3.40 1.89
CA LEU A 109 1.73 -2.13 2.03
C LEU A 109 2.43 -1.02 1.24
N THR A 110 1.79 0.16 1.13
CA THR A 110 2.34 1.32 0.41
C THR A 110 2.44 2.55 1.30
N SER A 111 3.67 3.00 1.54
CA SER A 111 4.06 4.29 2.17
C SER A 111 4.25 5.36 1.08
N GLY A 112 5.30 6.18 1.17
CA GLY A 112 5.70 7.22 0.22
C GLY A 112 7.01 7.90 0.62
N ILE A 113 7.68 8.55 -0.34
CA ILE A 113 8.91 9.34 -0.12
C ILE A 113 8.74 10.46 0.91
N ASP A 114 7.52 10.94 1.07
CA ASP A 114 7.10 11.96 2.02
C ASP A 114 7.15 11.51 3.49
N ALA A 115 7.39 10.22 3.78
CA ALA A 115 7.83 9.77 5.10
C ALA A 115 9.24 10.29 5.47
N TYR A 116 10.06 10.63 4.46
CA TYR A 116 11.46 11.00 4.62
C TYR A 116 11.75 12.43 4.17
N HIS A 117 10.97 12.94 3.23
CA HIS A 117 11.14 14.26 2.65
C HIS A 117 9.84 15.04 2.76
N ALA A 118 9.76 15.95 3.73
CA ALA A 118 8.60 16.81 3.90
C ALA A 118 8.37 17.65 2.62
N ILE A 119 7.14 17.60 2.11
CA ILE A 119 6.71 18.42 0.98
C ILE A 119 5.69 19.46 1.44
N ARG A 120 5.54 20.52 0.65
CA ARG A 120 4.47 21.50 0.86
C ARG A 120 3.13 20.75 0.86
N HIS A 121 2.26 21.08 1.82
CA HIS A 121 0.94 20.47 1.99
C HIS A 121 0.94 19.01 2.46
N GLY A 122 2.11 18.41 2.73
CA GLY A 122 2.27 16.98 3.01
C GLY A 122 2.23 16.55 4.48
N ALA A 123 1.79 17.40 5.41
CA ALA A 123 1.83 17.09 6.85
C ALA A 123 1.04 15.81 7.21
N ASN A 124 -0.15 15.64 6.63
CA ASN A 124 -0.93 14.43 6.80
C ASN A 124 -0.24 13.22 6.18
N ALA A 125 0.27 13.35 4.95
CA ALA A 125 0.91 12.27 4.22
C ALA A 125 2.16 11.72 4.94
N MET A 126 3.03 12.61 5.42
CA MET A 126 4.22 12.23 6.21
C MET A 126 3.84 11.48 7.49
N ALA A 127 2.87 11.99 8.25
CA ALA A 127 2.45 11.39 9.51
C ALA A 127 1.91 9.96 9.32
N VAL A 128 1.02 9.77 8.33
CA VAL A 128 0.39 8.46 8.11
C VAL A 128 1.35 7.45 7.49
N ASN A 129 2.29 7.89 6.64
CA ASN A 129 3.30 7.02 6.07
C ASN A 129 4.33 6.56 7.11
N LEU A 130 4.79 7.45 8.00
CA LEU A 130 5.63 7.06 9.13
C LEU A 130 4.90 6.12 10.12
N GLY A 131 3.61 6.38 10.38
CA GLY A 131 2.78 5.49 11.20
C GLY A 131 2.68 4.08 10.60
N LEU A 132 2.53 3.99 9.27
CA LEU A 132 2.45 2.73 8.56
C LEU A 132 3.78 1.95 8.56
N GLU A 133 4.91 2.66 8.40
CA GLU A 133 6.25 2.06 8.50
C GLU A 133 6.53 1.53 9.91
N GLY A 134 6.14 2.29 10.94
CA GLY A 134 6.22 1.83 12.33
C GLY A 134 5.35 0.60 12.60
N PHE A 135 4.13 0.58 12.06
CA PHE A 135 3.24 -0.59 12.14
C PHE A 135 3.87 -1.84 11.51
N VAL A 136 4.44 -1.71 10.30
CA VAL A 136 5.09 -2.84 9.62
C VAL A 136 6.30 -3.35 10.39
N ALA A 137 7.11 -2.46 10.95
CA ALA A 137 8.27 -2.84 11.76
C ALA A 137 7.86 -3.63 13.02
N GLY A 138 6.79 -3.22 13.71
CA GLY A 138 6.27 -3.94 14.88
C GLY A 138 5.61 -5.26 14.50
N ALA A 139 4.67 -5.24 13.55
CA ALA A 139 3.89 -6.42 13.15
C ALA A 139 4.77 -7.57 12.63
N ALA A 140 5.90 -7.25 11.98
CA ALA A 140 6.83 -8.25 11.46
C ALA A 140 7.43 -9.16 12.54
N LEU A 141 7.43 -8.74 13.81
CA LEU A 141 7.96 -9.53 14.92
C LEU A 141 6.98 -10.59 15.44
N ASP A 142 5.68 -10.35 15.24
CA ASP A 142 4.61 -11.17 15.84
C ASP A 142 3.90 -12.09 14.83
N LEU A 143 4.21 -11.98 13.54
CA LEU A 143 3.60 -12.82 12.51
C LEU A 143 4.02 -14.30 12.66
N ALA A 144 3.01 -15.17 12.69
CA ALA A 144 3.19 -16.62 12.77
C ALA A 144 3.18 -17.28 11.37
N ARG A 145 3.42 -18.60 11.33
CA ARG A 145 3.31 -19.44 10.12
C ARG A 145 4.23 -19.01 8.97
N GLY A 146 5.32 -18.29 9.28
CA GLY A 146 6.25 -17.76 8.27
C GLY A 146 5.65 -16.65 7.41
N VAL A 147 4.51 -16.07 7.79
CA VAL A 147 3.93 -14.91 7.10
C VAL A 147 4.86 -13.70 7.24
N ARG A 148 5.00 -12.92 6.17
CA ARG A 148 5.88 -11.75 6.13
C ARG A 148 5.08 -10.49 5.83
N ILE A 149 5.55 -9.36 6.33
CA ILE A 149 4.97 -8.04 6.04
C ILE A 149 6.07 -7.04 5.72
N ASN A 150 5.90 -6.27 4.64
CA ASN A 150 6.78 -5.17 4.28
C ASN A 150 5.96 -3.98 3.75
N VAL A 151 6.65 -2.87 3.50
CA VAL A 151 6.07 -1.66 2.92
C VAL A 151 6.99 -1.08 1.84
N VAL A 152 6.39 -0.55 0.78
CA VAL A 152 7.11 0.14 -0.31
C VAL A 152 6.90 1.64 -0.19
N ALA A 153 7.99 2.41 -0.24
CA ALA A 153 8.01 3.87 -0.18
C ALA A 153 8.54 4.45 -1.51
N PRO A 154 7.66 4.66 -2.51
CA PRO A 154 8.05 5.24 -3.80
C PRO A 154 8.18 6.77 -3.75
N THR A 155 9.03 7.33 -4.63
CA THR A 155 8.92 8.75 -5.06
C THR A 155 7.65 8.98 -5.88
N VAL A 156 7.40 10.23 -6.27
CA VAL A 156 6.38 10.57 -7.26
C VAL A 156 6.59 9.75 -8.53
N LEU A 157 5.53 9.05 -8.97
CA LEU A 157 5.61 8.27 -10.20
C LEU A 157 5.73 9.18 -11.41
N THR A 158 6.54 8.80 -12.40
CA THR A 158 6.68 9.53 -13.67
C THR A 158 5.31 9.78 -14.31
N GLU A 159 4.45 8.77 -14.31
CA GLU A 159 3.08 8.81 -14.83
C GLU A 159 2.16 9.77 -14.05
N SER A 160 2.55 10.15 -12.84
CA SER A 160 1.79 11.02 -11.93
C SER A 160 2.39 12.43 -11.81
N VAL A 161 3.53 12.72 -12.45
CA VAL A 161 4.15 14.05 -12.48
C VAL A 161 3.19 15.15 -12.97
N PRO A 162 2.36 14.95 -14.01
CA PRO A 162 1.40 15.97 -14.44
C PRO A 162 0.41 16.40 -13.34
N LEU A 163 0.10 15.51 -12.39
CA LEU A 163 -0.84 15.76 -11.30
C LEU A 163 -0.14 16.31 -10.05
N TYR A 164 0.98 15.71 -9.66
CA TYR A 164 1.62 15.99 -8.36
C TYR A 164 2.97 16.70 -8.46
N GLY A 165 3.58 16.81 -9.63
CA GLY A 165 4.96 17.30 -9.78
C GLY A 165 5.21 18.68 -9.18
N HIS A 166 4.19 19.54 -9.13
CA HIS A 166 4.27 20.86 -8.49
C HIS A 166 4.54 20.80 -6.97
N LEU A 167 4.24 19.68 -6.30
CA LEU A 167 4.54 19.44 -4.88
C LEU A 167 5.96 18.91 -4.66
N PHE A 168 6.64 18.47 -5.72
CA PHE A 168 7.93 17.80 -5.69
C PHE A 168 8.99 18.50 -6.58
N PRO A 169 9.20 19.82 -6.45
CA PRO A 169 10.20 20.52 -7.25
C PRO A 169 11.62 19.99 -6.95
N GLY A 170 12.33 19.54 -7.99
CA GLY A 170 13.69 19.02 -7.90
C GLY A 170 13.82 17.55 -7.47
N PHE A 171 12.71 16.84 -7.30
CA PHE A 171 12.72 15.40 -7.06
C PHE A 171 12.82 14.62 -8.37
N GLU A 172 13.61 13.55 -8.37
CA GLU A 172 13.57 12.56 -9.44
C GLU A 172 12.29 11.72 -9.30
N SER A 173 11.58 11.52 -10.43
CA SER A 173 10.44 10.60 -10.50
C SER A 173 10.90 9.17 -10.77
N ALA A 174 10.05 8.19 -10.46
CA ALA A 174 10.31 6.79 -10.81
C ALA A 174 9.16 6.23 -11.64
N ASP A 175 9.48 5.48 -12.71
CA ASP A 175 8.45 4.80 -13.48
C ASP A 175 7.72 3.77 -12.64
N GLY A 176 6.41 3.61 -12.85
CA GLY A 176 5.61 2.61 -12.15
C GLY A 176 6.18 1.19 -12.27
N LYS A 177 6.81 0.88 -13.40
CA LYS A 177 7.52 -0.39 -13.63
C LYS A 177 8.73 -0.59 -12.71
N ARG A 178 9.52 0.47 -12.47
CA ARG A 178 10.65 0.43 -11.52
C ARG A 178 10.12 0.25 -10.09
N VAL A 179 9.06 0.96 -9.75
CA VAL A 179 8.38 0.83 -8.44
C VAL A 179 7.84 -0.60 -8.23
N ALA A 180 7.25 -1.21 -9.25
CA ALA A 180 6.69 -2.57 -9.17
C ALA A 180 7.72 -3.65 -8.80
N LEU A 181 9.02 -3.45 -9.10
CA LEU A 181 10.09 -4.37 -8.69
C LEU A 181 10.22 -4.48 -7.16
N ALA A 182 9.95 -3.40 -6.41
CA ALA A 182 9.96 -3.45 -4.95
C ALA A 182 8.79 -4.28 -4.38
N TYR A 183 7.63 -4.24 -5.05
CA TYR A 183 6.49 -5.08 -4.67
C TYR A 183 6.76 -6.56 -4.97
N GLU A 184 7.35 -6.87 -6.13
CA GLU A 184 7.80 -8.24 -6.44
C GLU A 184 8.83 -8.74 -5.43
N ARG A 185 9.83 -7.93 -5.08
CA ARG A 185 10.81 -8.29 -4.03
C ARG A 185 10.14 -8.58 -2.69
N SER A 186 9.10 -7.84 -2.32
CA SER A 186 8.33 -8.10 -1.11
C SER A 186 7.55 -9.42 -1.17
N VAL A 187 6.86 -9.66 -2.29
CA VAL A 187 6.01 -10.85 -2.47
C VAL A 187 6.86 -12.11 -2.59
N ASP A 188 7.85 -12.12 -3.48
CA ASP A 188 8.62 -13.30 -3.85
C ASP A 188 9.91 -13.49 -3.01
N GLY A 189 10.43 -12.41 -2.39
CA GLY A 189 11.64 -12.46 -1.56
C GLY A 189 11.36 -12.96 -0.13
N PRO A 190 12.41 -13.24 0.67
CA PRO A 190 12.25 -13.80 2.03
C PRO A 190 12.16 -12.75 3.14
N GLU A 191 12.30 -11.46 2.82
CA GLU A 191 12.42 -10.40 3.82
C GLU A 191 11.07 -10.06 4.49
N THR A 192 11.14 -9.61 5.74
CA THR A 192 10.01 -9.11 6.55
C THR A 192 10.46 -7.87 7.35
N GLY A 193 9.52 -6.98 7.69
CA GLY A 193 9.77 -5.75 8.44
C GLY A 193 10.55 -4.69 7.66
N LYS A 194 10.62 -4.78 6.33
CA LYS A 194 11.40 -3.85 5.49
C LYS A 194 10.56 -2.69 4.97
N VAL A 195 11.24 -1.56 4.84
CA VAL A 195 10.82 -0.42 4.00
C VAL A 195 11.63 -0.45 2.71
N TYR A 196 10.99 -0.75 1.58
CA TYR A 196 11.63 -0.69 0.26
C TYR A 196 11.49 0.71 -0.32
N ARG A 197 12.57 1.49 -0.27
CA ARG A 197 12.63 2.85 -0.81
C ARG A 197 12.93 2.79 -2.31
N VAL A 198 12.18 3.54 -3.10
CA VAL A 198 12.36 3.64 -4.56
C VAL A 198 12.44 5.11 -4.96
N TYR A 199 13.64 5.68 -4.85
CA TYR A 199 14.01 7.04 -5.24
C TYR A 199 15.53 7.16 -5.31
#